data_AF-A0A7W1GB86-F1
#
_entry.id   AF-A0A7W1GB86-F1
#
_cell.length_a   1.000
_cell.length_b   1.000
_cell.length_c   1.000
_cell.angle_alpha   90.00
_cell.angle_beta   90.00
_cell.angle_gamma   90.00
#
_symmetry.space_group_name_H-M   'P 1'
#
loop_
_entity.id
_entity.type
_entity.pdbx_description
1 polymer ?
#
loop_
_entity_poly.entity_id
_entity_poly.type
_entity_poly.pdbx_seq_one_letter_code
_entity_poly.pdbx_strand_id
1 'polypeptide(L)'
;MNFVYELISEAGMSKHIMGIRLTIKQVAERTGAGASTIRLLCTQGVFPNAEAVETPRGVVWYIPEIDLVGFVPRKRGGQKRKAPAGDSELGRTKQSNKPSK
;
A
#
# COMPACT_ATOMS: atom_id res chain seq x y z
N MET A 1 -20.65 18.87 27.47
CA MET A 1 -20.52 18.21 26.15
C MET A 1 -19.28 17.33 26.22
N ASN A 2 -19.49 16.06 26.55
CA ASN A 2 -18.46 15.03 26.66
C ASN A 2 -18.37 14.32 25.31
N PHE A 3 -17.23 14.44 24.62
CA PHE A 3 -16.82 13.49 23.60
C PHE A 3 -15.67 12.67 24.17
N VAL A 4 -16.06 11.53 24.74
CA VAL A 4 -15.35 10.25 24.77
C VAL A 4 -14.12 10.21 23.85
N TYR A 5 -12.94 10.29 24.46
CA TYR A 5 -11.72 9.63 23.97
C TYR A 5 -11.46 8.45 24.90
N GLU A 6 -12.29 7.43 24.76
CA GLU A 6 -12.05 6.10 25.31
C GLU A 6 -11.70 5.18 24.13
N LEU A 7 -10.73 4.27 24.33
CA LEU A 7 -10.07 3.37 23.37
C LEU A 7 -9.06 4.08 22.44
N ILE A 8 -7.76 3.73 22.43
CA ILE A 8 -7.20 2.38 22.24
C ILE A 8 -5.89 2.20 23.04
N SER A 9 -5.90 1.20 23.91
CA SER A 9 -4.79 0.30 24.29
C SER A 9 -3.47 0.89 24.82
N GLU A 10 -3.42 1.02 26.14
CA GLU A 10 -2.22 1.02 27.00
C GLU A 10 -1.47 -0.34 27.02
N ALA A 11 -1.54 -1.15 25.96
CA ALA A 11 -0.85 -2.43 25.90
C ALA A 11 0.27 -2.39 24.85
N GLY A 12 1.46 -1.93 25.25
CA GLY A 12 2.69 -2.29 24.53
C GLY A 12 3.72 -1.19 24.25
N MET A 13 3.56 0.04 24.75
CA MET A 13 4.61 1.07 24.64
C MET A 13 5.70 0.92 25.70
N SER A 14 6.31 -0.26 25.81
CA SER A 14 7.56 -0.45 26.58
C SER A 14 8.05 -1.89 26.47
N LYS A 15 8.85 -2.18 25.43
CA LYS A 15 9.97 -3.15 25.43
C LYS A 15 10.52 -3.25 24.00
N HIS A 16 11.81 -2.92 23.84
CA HIS A 16 12.63 -3.00 22.61
C HIS A 16 12.75 -1.74 21.74
N ILE A 17 13.12 -0.65 22.39
CA ILE A 17 14.09 0.28 21.79
C ILE A 17 15.37 -0.55 21.53
N MET A 18 15.89 -0.55 20.30
CA MET A 18 17.15 -1.18 19.84
C MET A 18 17.12 -2.66 19.39
N GLY A 19 16.41 -3.00 18.31
CA GLY A 19 16.81 -4.20 17.53
C GLY A 19 15.73 -4.94 16.73
N ILE A 20 14.45 -4.56 16.85
CA ILE A 20 13.40 -5.26 16.12
C ILE A 20 13.42 -4.81 14.65
N ARG A 21 13.87 -5.73 13.78
CA ARG A 21 13.75 -5.64 12.33
C ARG A 21 12.35 -6.06 11.93
N LEU A 22 11.54 -5.11 11.49
CA LEU A 22 10.17 -5.34 11.07
C LEU A 22 10.13 -5.68 9.58
N THR A 23 9.26 -6.62 9.23
CA THR A 23 8.95 -6.91 7.83
C THR A 23 8.04 -5.85 7.25
N ILE A 24 8.00 -5.75 5.92
CA ILE A 24 7.08 -4.85 5.19
C ILE A 24 5.64 -4.93 5.72
N LYS A 25 5.15 -6.14 6.04
CA LYS A 25 3.79 -6.35 6.54
C LYS A 25 3.58 -5.69 7.90
N GLN A 26 4.51 -5.89 8.83
CA GLN A 26 4.44 -5.30 10.17
C GLN A 26 4.54 -3.77 10.10
N VAL A 27 5.40 -3.25 9.22
CA VAL A 27 5.51 -1.81 8.99
C VAL A 27 4.22 -1.23 8.42
N ALA A 28 3.59 -1.93 7.47
CA ALA A 28 2.30 -1.53 6.90
C ALA A 28 1.20 -1.46 7.98
N GLU A 29 1.13 -2.47 8.87
CA GLU A 29 0.17 -2.51 9.97
C GLU A 29 0.39 -1.34 10.96
N ARG A 30 1.65 -1.01 11.26
CA ARG A 30 1.97 0.08 12.20
C ARG A 30 1.77 1.48 11.62
N THR A 31 2.10 1.66 10.35
CA THR A 31 1.99 2.97 9.68
C THR A 31 0.62 3.20 9.05
N GLY A 32 -0.21 2.16 8.93
CA GLY A 32 -1.47 2.20 8.18
C GLY A 32 -1.28 2.38 6.67
N ALA A 33 -0.04 2.30 6.17
CA ALA A 33 0.29 2.40 4.75
C ALA A 33 0.19 1.03 4.06
N GLY A 34 -0.10 1.00 2.76
CA GLY A 34 -0.12 -0.26 2.01
C GLY A 34 1.27 -0.88 1.87
N ALA A 35 1.36 -2.21 1.96
CA ALA A 35 2.63 -2.96 1.83
C ALA A 35 3.43 -2.63 0.56
N SER A 36 2.76 -2.42 -0.58
CA SER A 36 3.41 -2.00 -1.82
C SER A 36 4.03 -0.60 -1.74
N THR A 37 3.44 0.29 -0.94
CA THR A 37 3.97 1.64 -0.69
C THR A 37 5.24 1.55 0.15
N ILE A 38 5.22 0.73 1.21
CA ILE A 38 6.39 0.49 2.05
C ILE A 38 7.54 -0.10 1.23
N ARG A 39 7.26 -1.10 0.37
CA ARG A 39 8.27 -1.67 -0.54
C ARG A 39 8.89 -0.62 -1.46
N LEU A 40 8.06 0.27 -2.02
CA LEU A 40 8.55 1.36 -2.86
C LEU A 40 9.45 2.32 -2.07
N LEU A 41 9.06 2.68 -0.85
CA LEU A 41 9.85 3.56 0.02
C LEU A 41 11.21 2.95 0.36
N CYS A 42 11.28 1.63 0.57
CA CYS A 42 12.56 0.93 0.73
C CYS A 42 13.43 1.05 -0.52
N THR A 43 12.87 0.81 -1.71
CA THR A 43 13.63 0.95 -2.96
C THR A 43 14.06 2.39 -3.25
N GLN A 44 13.34 3.38 -2.72
CA GLN A 44 13.68 4.79 -2.83
C GLN A 44 14.71 5.26 -1.80
N GLY A 45 15.11 4.40 -0.85
CA GLY A 45 16.06 4.76 0.21
C GLY A 45 15.48 5.72 1.26
N VAL A 46 14.15 5.79 1.41
CA VAL A 46 13.51 6.61 2.45
C VAL A 46 13.83 6.08 3.85
N PHE A 47 14.04 4.77 3.95
CA PHE A 47 14.49 4.09 5.14
C PHE A 47 16.01 3.85 5.03
N PRO A 48 16.86 4.73 5.61
CA PRO A 48 18.31 4.62 5.49
C PRO A 48 18.87 3.33 6.09
N ASN A 49 18.15 2.70 7.03
CA ASN A 49 18.59 1.49 7.71
C ASN A 49 17.86 0.22 7.24
N ALA A 50 17.13 0.29 6.12
CA ALA A 50 16.43 -0.87 5.59
C ALA A 50 17.40 -1.84 4.89
N GLU A 51 17.25 -3.13 5.17
CA GLU A 51 18.08 -4.20 4.61
C GLU A 51 17.24 -5.10 3.69
N ALA A 52 17.75 -5.32 2.47
CA ALA A 52 17.20 -6.27 1.52
C ALA A 52 17.95 -7.61 1.64
N VAL A 53 17.27 -8.63 2.16
CA VAL A 53 17.82 -9.97 2.32
C VAL A 53 17.28 -10.85 1.19
N GLU A 54 18.19 -11.35 0.35
CA GLU A 54 17.84 -12.28 -0.71
C GLU A 54 17.60 -13.68 -0.11
N THR A 55 16.40 -14.20 -0.32
CA THR A 55 16.04 -15.56 0.11
C THR A 55 15.77 -16.43 -1.13
N PRO A 56 15.78 -17.77 -1.01
CA PRO A 56 15.44 -18.67 -2.11
C PRO A 56 14.03 -18.44 -2.70
N ARG A 57 13.15 -17.75 -1.95
CA ARG A 57 11.78 -17.40 -2.37
C ARG A 57 11.66 -15.96 -2.89
N GLY A 58 12.72 -15.17 -2.87
CA GLY A 58 12.77 -13.77 -3.30
C GLY A 58 13.34 -12.82 -2.25
N VAL A 59 13.41 -11.53 -2.62
CA VAL A 59 13.96 -10.47 -1.77
C VAL A 59 12.97 -10.07 -0.67
N VAL A 60 13.40 -10.21 0.58
CA VAL A 60 12.65 -9.79 1.78
C VAL A 60 13.29 -8.54 2.36
N TRP A 61 12.49 -7.50 2.60
CA TRP A 61 12.96 -6.27 3.22
C TRP A 61 12.70 -6.26 4.71
N TYR A 62 13.72 -5.88 5.46
CA TYR A 62 13.72 -5.70 6.90
C TYR A 62 13.98 -4.23 7.22
N ILE A 63 13.04 -3.60 7.93
CA ILE A 63 13.07 -2.17 8.26
C ILE A 63 13.13 -2.07 9.79
N PRO A 64 14.13 -1.40 10.36
CA PRO A 64 14.22 -1.25 11.80
C PRO A 64 13.17 -0.28 12.30
N GLU A 65 12.69 -0.51 13.52
CA GLU A 65 11.63 0.31 14.12
C GLU A 65 12.04 1.79 14.32
N ILE A 66 13.34 2.08 14.43
CA ILE A 66 13.87 3.45 14.54
C ILE A 66 13.53 4.32 13.33
N ASP A 67 13.51 3.73 12.14
CA ASP A 67 13.21 4.41 10.88
C ASP A 67 11.71 4.74 10.75
N LEU A 68 10.87 4.20 11.64
CA LEU A 68 9.42 4.47 11.68
C LEU A 68 9.07 5.61 12.63
N VAL A 69 9.99 6.03 13.50
CA VAL A 69 9.76 7.11 14.46
C VAL A 69 9.61 8.43 13.70
N GLY A 70 8.41 9.00 13.72
CA GLY A 70 8.10 10.25 13.01
C GLY A 70 7.74 10.08 11.53
N PHE A 71 7.63 8.83 11.03
CA PHE A 71 7.14 8.59 9.67
C PHE A 71 5.63 8.86 9.61
N VAL A 72 5.25 9.94 8.95
CA VAL A 72 3.85 10.25 8.65
C VAL A 72 3.58 9.90 7.19
N PRO A 73 2.77 8.86 6.89
CA PRO A 73 2.42 8.55 5.51
C PRO A 73 1.66 9.73 4.91
N ARG A 74 2.16 10.25 3.78
CA ARG A 74 1.44 11.28 3.04
C ARG A 74 0.07 10.72 2.65
N LYS A 75 -0.99 11.41 3.08
CA LYS A 75 -2.37 11.11 2.68
C LYS A 75 -2.43 11.17 1.15
N ARG A 76 -2.47 10.01 0.48
CA ARG A 76 -2.65 9.94 -0.97
C ARG A 76 -3.98 10.62 -1.28
N GLY A 77 -3.92 11.83 -1.83
CA GLY A 77 -5.06 12.41 -2.52
C GLY A 77 -5.41 11.45 -3.65
N GLY A 78 -6.49 10.69 -3.46
CA GLY A 78 -6.92 9.71 -4.44
C GLY A 78 -7.25 10.42 -5.74
N GLN A 79 -6.40 10.30 -6.76
CA GLN A 79 -6.86 10.50 -8.12
C GLN A 79 -7.87 9.38 -8.38
N LYS A 80 -9.15 9.73 -8.28
CA LYS A 80 -10.24 8.89 -8.80
C LYS A 80 -9.88 8.64 -10.26
N ARG A 81 -9.50 7.41 -10.60
CA ARG A 81 -9.46 6.99 -11.99
C ARG A 81 -10.88 7.22 -12.51
N LYS A 82 -11.05 8.14 -13.47
CA LYS A 82 -12.28 8.18 -14.26
C LYS A 82 -12.42 6.78 -14.85
N ALA A 83 -13.48 6.06 -14.50
CA ALA A 83 -13.82 4.83 -15.18
C ALA A 83 -13.84 5.13 -16.69
N PRO A 84 -13.26 4.30 -17.57
CA PRO A 84 -13.47 4.47 -18.98
C PRO A 84 -14.99 4.32 -19.21
N ALA A 85 -15.63 5.38 -19.67
CA ALA A 85 -16.96 5.31 -20.26
C ALA A 85 -16.80 4.44 -21.52
N GLY A 86 -17.01 3.14 -21.35
CA GLY A 86 -17.06 2.19 -22.44
C GLY A 86 -18.52 2.02 -22.83
N ASP A 87 -19.02 2.90 -23.69
CA ASP A 87 -20.21 2.69 -24.50
C ASP A 87 -20.10 1.36 -25.22
N SER A 88 -20.68 0.31 -24.63
CA SER A 88 -20.90 -0.97 -25.30
C SER A 88 -22.15 -0.84 -26.17
N GLU A 89 -22.13 0.08 -27.14
CA GLU A 89 -23.11 0.13 -28.22
C GLU A 89 -22.54 -0.65 -29.42
N LEU A 90 -22.41 -1.97 -29.28
CA LEU A 90 -22.21 -2.85 -30.44
C LEU A 90 -23.57 -3.37 -30.94
N GLY A 91 -24.48 -2.44 -31.19
CA GLY A 91 -25.64 -2.67 -32.03
C GLY A 91 -25.25 -2.56 -33.51
N ARG A 92 -24.57 -3.58 -34.05
CA ARG A 92 -24.38 -3.69 -35.52
C ARG A 92 -25.35 -4.72 -36.08
N THR A 93 -26.62 -4.32 -36.18
CA THR A 93 -27.56 -4.93 -37.12
C THR A 93 -27.32 -4.37 -38.52
N LYS A 94 -27.74 -5.12 -39.55
CA LYS A 94 -27.65 -4.89 -41.01
C LYS A 94 -26.53 -5.66 -41.72
N GLN A 95 -26.77 -6.95 -41.92
CA GLN A 95 -26.19 -7.70 -43.02
C GLN A 95 -27.29 -7.88 -44.08
N SER A 96 -27.42 -6.90 -44.98
CA SER A 96 -28.25 -6.99 -46.18
C SER A 96 -27.40 -7.58 -47.30
N ASN A 97 -27.46 -8.90 -47.50
CA ASN A 97 -27.00 -9.52 -48.75
C ASN A 97 -28.18 -9.66 -49.70
N LYS A 98 -28.19 -8.81 -50.72
CA LYS A 98 -28.98 -8.97 -51.96
C LYS A 98 -28.04 -9.59 -53.00
N PRO A 99 -28.32 -10.77 -53.55
CA PRO A 99 -27.82 -11.14 -54.86
C PRO A 99 -28.93 -10.98 -55.89
N SER A 100 -28.60 -10.18 -56.90
CA SER A 100 -29.35 -9.95 -58.13
C SER A 100 -28.89 -10.98 -59.17
N LYS A 101 -29.79 -11.82 -59.69
CA LYS A 101 -29.96 -12.12 -61.13
C LYS A 101 -31.17 -13.01 -61.36
#